data_AF-A0A7V3F8N3-F1
#
_entry.id   AF-A0A7V3F8N3-F1
#
_cell.length_a   1.000
_cell.length_b   1.000
_cell.length_c   1.000
_cell.angle_alpha   90.00
_cell.angle_beta   90.00
_cell.angle_gamma   90.00
#
_symmetry.space_group_name_H-M   'P 1'
#
loop_
_entity.id
_entity.type
_entity.pdbx_description
1 polymer ?
#
loop_
_entity_poly.entity_id
_entity_poly.type
_entity_poly.pdbx_seq_one_letter_code
_entity_poly.pdbx_strand_id
1 'polypeptide(L)'
;MRTYIVKSGDTLSGIARRFGVTLTELLRANRQIVDPDRIFPGQRINIPGDEPQTDQDQTDTSSVNRLPTASDAAYLTVEQLIDIVPTLSPVKASTLIDAINQAMQEGNITTPQREAAFLAQIAHETGGFQWFRELGSEAYFQRYDGRVDLGNIRPGDGPRFRGRGFIQITGRTNYEKAGAALGLDLLNHPELAETPEVAARIAAWFWQSRDLNTYADRGDFITITRRINGGLNGLADREAYYERAKSVLGAG
;
A
#
# COMPACT_ATOMS: atom_id res chain seq x y z
N MET A 1 23.01 -20.17 4.37
CA MET A 1 22.85 -18.76 4.76
C MET A 1 24.17 -18.06 4.54
N ARG A 2 24.26 -17.30 3.45
CA ARG A 2 25.47 -16.58 3.03
C ARG A 2 25.54 -15.22 3.68
N THR A 3 26.74 -14.72 3.96
CA THR A 3 26.93 -13.32 4.36
C THR A 3 27.44 -12.49 3.19
N TYR A 4 26.83 -11.33 2.96
CA TYR A 4 27.30 -10.28 2.07
C TYR A 4 27.90 -9.11 2.88
N ILE A 5 28.93 -8.48 2.34
CA ILE A 5 29.56 -7.29 2.94
C ILE A 5 29.14 -6.08 2.11
N VAL A 6 28.44 -5.14 2.74
CA VAL A 6 27.95 -3.91 2.11
C VAL A 6 29.11 -3.12 1.50
N LYS A 7 28.91 -2.64 0.28
CA LYS A 7 29.83 -1.75 -0.44
C LYS A 7 29.26 -0.34 -0.51
N SER A 8 30.11 0.62 -0.81
CA SER A 8 29.66 2.00 -1.07
C SER A 8 28.63 2.02 -2.21
N GLY A 9 27.49 2.65 -1.96
CA GLY A 9 26.37 2.74 -2.91
C GLY A 9 25.38 1.57 -2.86
N ASP A 10 25.61 0.55 -2.04
CA ASP A 10 24.62 -0.51 -1.85
C ASP A 10 23.40 0.01 -1.05
N THR A 11 22.22 -0.50 -1.42
CA THR A 11 21.00 -0.43 -0.63
C THR A 11 20.55 -1.86 -0.29
N LEU A 12 19.75 -2.03 0.78
CA LEU A 12 19.21 -3.36 1.11
C LEU A 12 18.35 -3.93 -0.03
N SER A 13 17.58 -3.09 -0.74
CA SER A 13 16.80 -3.51 -1.92
C SER A 13 17.71 -3.93 -3.08
N GLY A 14 18.78 -3.19 -3.36
CA GLY A 14 19.77 -3.56 -4.37
C GLY A 14 20.47 -4.88 -4.05
N ILE A 15 20.81 -5.10 -2.78
CA ILE A 15 21.37 -6.37 -2.30
C ILE A 15 20.35 -7.51 -2.45
N ALA A 16 19.11 -7.32 -2.01
CA ALA A 16 18.06 -8.34 -2.12
C ALA A 16 17.91 -8.82 -3.58
N ARG A 17 17.80 -7.87 -4.51
CA ARG A 17 17.75 -8.13 -5.95
C ARG A 17 18.95 -8.89 -6.48
N ARG A 18 20.16 -8.49 -6.07
CA ARG A 18 21.41 -9.15 -6.47
C ARG A 18 21.42 -10.64 -6.13
N PHE A 19 20.74 -11.01 -5.05
CA PHE A 19 20.68 -12.38 -4.56
C PHE A 19 19.35 -13.09 -4.84
N GLY A 20 18.44 -12.47 -5.60
CA GLY A 20 17.16 -13.09 -5.96
C GLY A 20 16.22 -13.32 -4.77
N VAL A 21 16.34 -12.54 -3.70
CA VAL A 21 15.46 -12.59 -2.52
C VAL A 21 14.66 -11.31 -2.40
N THR A 22 13.53 -11.35 -1.70
CA THR A 22 12.76 -10.13 -1.41
C THR A 22 13.44 -9.30 -0.32
N LEU A 23 13.24 -7.98 -0.34
CA LEU A 23 13.71 -7.11 0.75
C LEU A 23 13.11 -7.54 2.10
N THR A 24 11.85 -7.97 2.12
CA THR A 24 11.17 -8.46 3.33
C THR A 24 11.87 -9.69 3.91
N GLU A 25 12.20 -10.67 3.08
CA GLU A 25 12.96 -11.85 3.51
C GLU A 25 14.36 -11.45 4.01
N LEU A 26 15.02 -10.55 3.29
CA LEU A 26 16.33 -10.03 3.67
C LEU A 26 16.27 -9.35 5.05
N LEU A 27 15.29 -8.48 5.29
CA LEU A 27 15.09 -7.82 6.59
C LEU A 27 14.79 -8.82 7.70
N ARG A 28 13.95 -9.84 7.43
CA ARG A 28 13.65 -10.91 8.41
C ARG A 28 14.91 -11.70 8.80
N ALA A 29 15.84 -11.91 7.88
CA ALA A 29 17.13 -12.57 8.13
C ALA A 29 18.15 -11.65 8.84
N ASN A 30 17.86 -10.35 8.95
CA ASN A 30 18.77 -9.32 9.45
C ASN A 30 18.14 -8.46 10.56
N ARG A 31 17.47 -9.09 11.53
CA ARG A 31 16.82 -8.39 12.65
C ARG A 31 17.78 -7.56 13.52
N GLN A 32 19.09 -7.75 13.38
CA GLN A 32 20.12 -6.94 14.04
C GLN A 32 20.28 -5.53 13.43
N ILE A 33 19.72 -5.27 12.24
CA ILE A 33 19.78 -3.95 11.60
C ILE A 33 18.70 -3.05 12.24
N VAL A 34 19.14 -2.08 13.03
CA VAL A 34 18.27 -1.17 13.78
C VAL A 34 17.60 -0.16 12.86
N ASP A 35 18.34 0.39 11.90
CA ASP A 35 17.84 1.32 10.90
C ASP A 35 18.16 0.77 9.50
N PRO A 36 17.19 0.10 8.84
CA PRO A 36 17.45 -0.51 7.55
C PRO A 36 17.50 0.49 6.39
N ASP A 37 17.14 1.75 6.61
CA ASP A 37 17.39 2.84 5.66
C ASP A 37 18.84 3.35 5.75
N ARG A 38 19.62 2.89 6.74
CA ARG A 38 21.03 3.24 6.96
C ARG A 38 21.91 2.01 7.13
N ILE A 39 22.41 1.50 6.01
CA ILE A 39 23.50 0.52 5.98
C ILE A 39 24.84 1.19 5.64
N PHE A 40 25.93 0.67 6.18
CA PHE A 40 27.27 1.24 6.00
C PHE A 40 28.20 0.26 5.28
N PRO A 41 29.12 0.74 4.42
CA PRO A 41 30.16 -0.10 3.85
C PRO A 41 30.90 -0.92 4.93
N GLY A 42 31.09 -2.21 4.70
CA GLY A 42 31.66 -3.15 5.67
C GLY A 42 30.64 -3.85 6.57
N GLN A 43 29.38 -3.40 6.60
CA GLN A 43 28.32 -4.06 7.36
C GLN A 43 28.00 -5.45 6.80
N ARG A 44 27.77 -6.42 7.69
CA ARG A 44 27.43 -7.80 7.34
C ARG A 44 25.91 -7.95 7.18
N ILE A 45 25.49 -8.43 6.02
CA ILE A 45 24.09 -8.75 5.69
C ILE A 45 23.97 -10.25 5.48
N ASN A 46 23.07 -10.90 6.20
CA ASN A 46 22.71 -12.29 6.02
C ASN A 46 21.75 -12.43 4.84
N ILE A 47 22.13 -13.21 3.84
CA ILE A 47 21.28 -13.51 2.69
C ILE A 47 20.50 -14.80 3.01
N PRO A 48 19.15 -14.76 3.07
CA PRO A 48 18.33 -15.96 3.23
C PRO A 48 18.36 -16.80 1.94
N GLY A 49 18.20 -18.13 2.06
CA GLY A 49 18.07 -19.03 0.90
C GLY A 49 19.32 -19.12 0.02
N ASP A 50 20.28 -19.99 0.36
CA ASP A 50 21.37 -20.31 -0.56
C ASP A 50 20.90 -21.40 -1.53
N GLU A 51 20.35 -21.00 -2.68
CA GLU A 51 20.60 -21.71 -3.94
C GLU A 51 20.47 -20.72 -5.11
N PRO A 52 21.45 -20.66 -6.02
CA PRO A 52 21.33 -19.85 -7.22
C PRO A 52 20.24 -20.44 -8.12
N GLN A 53 19.15 -19.69 -8.34
CA GLN A 53 18.25 -19.96 -9.45
C GLN A 53 18.99 -19.60 -10.75
N THR A 54 19.74 -20.56 -11.29
CA THR A 54 20.25 -20.51 -12.67
C THR A 54 19.15 -20.98 -13.62
N ASP A 55 18.85 -20.16 -14.62
CA ASP A 55 18.05 -20.53 -15.80
C ASP A 55 18.47 -21.91 -16.35
N GLN A 56 17.52 -22.84 -16.41
CA GLN A 56 17.59 -24.00 -17.31
C GLN A 56 16.19 -24.30 -17.87
N ASP A 57 16.14 -24.25 -19.20
CA ASP A 57 15.10 -24.73 -20.09
C ASP A 57 15.06 -26.28 -20.11
N GLN A 58 13.83 -26.82 -20.02
CA GLN A 58 13.24 -28.15 -20.28
C GLN A 58 14.08 -29.46 -20.36
N THR A 59 13.59 -30.54 -19.71
CA THR A 59 12.89 -31.69 -20.35
C THR A 59 12.52 -32.84 -19.38
N ASP A 60 11.25 -33.28 -19.46
CA ASP A 60 10.63 -34.62 -19.19
C ASP A 60 10.84 -35.37 -17.85
N THR A 61 9.86 -36.05 -17.22
CA THR A 61 8.47 -36.43 -17.52
C THR A 61 7.77 -36.83 -16.20
N SER A 62 6.43 -36.76 -16.17
CA SER A 62 5.44 -37.45 -15.33
C SER A 62 4.47 -36.59 -14.51
N SER A 63 3.46 -36.08 -15.25
CA SER A 63 2.03 -36.10 -14.91
C SER A 63 1.61 -36.06 -13.44
N VAL A 64 1.31 -34.85 -12.97
CA VAL A 64 0.08 -34.59 -12.21
C VAL A 64 -0.65 -33.44 -12.88
N ASN A 65 -1.80 -33.78 -13.46
CA ASN A 65 -2.71 -32.87 -14.11
C ASN A 65 -3.27 -31.87 -13.08
N ARG A 66 -2.64 -30.68 -12.97
CA ARG A 66 -3.23 -29.52 -12.30
C ARG A 66 -3.54 -28.50 -13.38
N LEU A 67 -4.83 -28.32 -13.64
CA LEU A 67 -5.35 -27.18 -14.40
C LEU A 67 -4.78 -25.88 -13.80
N PRO A 68 -4.29 -24.92 -14.61
CA PRO A 68 -3.89 -23.63 -14.09
C PRO A 68 -5.13 -22.91 -13.54
N THR A 69 -5.14 -22.67 -12.23
CA THR A 69 -6.10 -21.77 -11.58
C THR A 69 -5.58 -20.32 -11.68
N ALA A 70 -6.47 -19.37 -11.95
CA ALA A 70 -6.21 -17.92 -12.02
C ALA A 70 -5.30 -17.41 -10.88
N SER A 71 -4.32 -16.53 -11.03
CA SER A 71 -3.79 -15.77 -12.16
C SER A 71 -2.30 -15.47 -11.89
N ASP A 72 -1.45 -15.53 -12.91
CA ASP A 72 -0.11 -14.92 -12.89
C ASP A 72 -0.21 -13.37 -13.00
N ALA A 73 -1.12 -12.76 -12.24
CA ALA A 73 -1.11 -11.31 -12.06
C ALA A 73 0.15 -10.98 -11.26
N ALA A 74 1.12 -10.35 -11.92
CA ALA A 74 2.34 -9.91 -11.25
C ALA A 74 1.96 -8.95 -10.12
N TYR A 75 2.18 -9.36 -8.88
CA TYR A 75 1.99 -8.49 -7.71
C TYR A 75 2.93 -7.29 -7.79
N LEU A 76 2.47 -6.15 -7.28
CA LEU A 76 3.31 -4.96 -7.13
C LEU A 76 4.54 -5.31 -6.27
N THR A 77 5.74 -4.97 -6.75
CA THR A 77 6.97 -5.15 -5.98
C THR A 77 7.31 -3.93 -5.13
N VAL A 78 8.19 -4.12 -4.14
CA VAL A 78 8.71 -3.02 -3.33
C VAL A 78 9.39 -1.97 -4.21
N GLU A 79 10.17 -2.42 -5.19
CA GLU A 79 10.85 -1.56 -6.16
C GLU A 79 9.88 -0.74 -6.98
N GLN A 80 8.84 -1.37 -7.53
CA GLN A 80 7.81 -0.67 -8.28
C GLN A 80 7.10 0.37 -7.40
N LEU A 81 6.77 0.03 -6.16
CA LEU A 81 6.15 1.00 -5.24
C LEU A 81 7.05 2.21 -4.95
N ILE A 82 8.36 2.01 -4.80
CA ILE A 82 9.35 3.09 -4.62
C ILE A 82 9.50 3.92 -5.89
N ASP A 83 9.55 3.29 -7.07
CA ASP A 83 9.65 4.01 -8.34
C ASP A 83 8.41 4.89 -8.60
N ILE A 84 7.24 4.44 -8.13
CA ILE A 84 6.00 5.22 -8.15
C ILE A 84 6.05 6.36 -7.12
N VAL A 85 6.54 6.09 -5.92
CA VAL A 85 6.63 7.03 -4.80
C VAL A 85 8.08 7.21 -4.36
N PRO A 86 8.89 8.06 -5.05
CA PRO A 86 10.33 8.15 -4.79
C PRO A 86 10.71 8.69 -3.41
N THR A 87 9.75 9.28 -2.69
CA THR A 87 9.93 9.75 -1.30
C THR A 87 9.70 8.64 -0.27
N LEU A 88 9.23 7.46 -0.69
CA LEU A 88 8.97 6.32 0.18
C LEU A 88 10.28 5.56 0.44
N SER A 89 10.62 5.36 1.71
CA SER A 89 11.81 4.58 2.05
C SER A 89 11.60 3.09 1.78
N PRO A 90 12.66 2.34 1.41
CA PRO A 90 12.55 0.90 1.16
C PRO A 90 11.98 0.11 2.34
N VAL A 91 12.32 0.49 3.56
CA VAL A 91 11.77 -0.13 4.77
C VAL A 91 10.27 0.05 4.83
N LYS A 92 9.80 1.29 4.67
CA LYS A 92 8.38 1.58 4.74
C LYS A 92 7.62 0.95 3.58
N ALA A 93 8.19 0.92 2.37
CA ALA A 93 7.62 0.17 1.25
C ALA A 93 7.45 -1.32 1.60
N SER A 94 8.46 -1.95 2.21
CA SER A 94 8.40 -3.36 2.61
C SER A 94 7.34 -3.67 3.68
N THR A 95 6.98 -2.70 4.53
CA THR A 95 5.91 -2.89 5.53
C THR A 95 4.51 -2.67 4.98
N LEU A 96 4.39 -2.09 3.78
CA LEU A 96 3.11 -1.75 3.14
C LEU A 96 2.74 -2.73 2.02
N ILE A 97 3.74 -3.31 1.35
CA ILE A 97 3.55 -3.96 0.05
C ILE A 97 2.55 -5.13 0.10
N ASP A 98 2.63 -5.98 1.12
CA ASP A 98 1.73 -7.13 1.28
C ASP A 98 0.27 -6.66 1.48
N ALA A 99 0.08 -5.64 2.32
CA ALA A 99 -1.24 -5.06 2.59
C ALA A 99 -1.86 -4.41 1.35
N ILE A 100 -1.06 -3.65 0.59
CA ILE A 100 -1.51 -3.00 -0.65
C ILE A 100 -1.90 -4.05 -1.68
N ASN A 101 -1.04 -5.05 -1.92
CA ASN A 101 -1.32 -6.14 -2.86
C ASN A 101 -2.58 -6.92 -2.49
N GLN A 102 -2.71 -7.31 -1.23
CA GLN A 102 -3.90 -8.03 -0.75
C GLN A 102 -5.16 -7.18 -0.95
N ALA A 103 -5.13 -5.91 -0.58
CA ALA A 103 -6.27 -5.02 -0.75
C ALA A 103 -6.63 -4.80 -2.23
N MET A 104 -5.65 -4.70 -3.13
CA MET A 104 -5.91 -4.61 -4.57
C MET A 104 -6.58 -5.87 -5.12
N GLN A 105 -6.15 -7.06 -4.66
CA GLN A 105 -6.81 -8.33 -5.02
C GLN A 105 -8.25 -8.41 -4.49
N GLU A 106 -8.48 -8.13 -3.20
CA GLU A 106 -9.84 -8.04 -2.62
C GLU A 106 -10.70 -7.00 -3.36
N GLY A 107 -10.05 -5.92 -3.82
CA GLY A 107 -10.60 -4.81 -4.58
C GLY A 107 -10.95 -5.11 -6.04
N ASN A 108 -10.50 -6.24 -6.60
CA ASN A 108 -10.46 -6.47 -8.06
C ASN A 108 -9.77 -5.31 -8.82
N ILE A 109 -8.72 -4.74 -8.23
CA ILE A 109 -7.88 -3.66 -8.75
C ILE A 109 -6.63 -4.33 -9.32
N THR A 110 -6.80 -5.12 -10.39
CA THR A 110 -5.80 -6.11 -10.84
C THR A 110 -5.30 -5.88 -12.26
N THR A 111 -5.76 -4.81 -12.91
CA THR A 111 -5.20 -4.36 -14.20
C THR A 111 -4.20 -3.24 -13.96
N PRO A 112 -3.15 -3.09 -14.78
CA PRO A 112 -2.20 -1.99 -14.63
C PRO A 112 -2.85 -0.60 -14.56
N GLN A 113 -3.93 -0.37 -15.32
CA GLN A 113 -4.67 0.90 -15.30
C GLN A 113 -5.36 1.14 -13.95
N ARG A 114 -5.99 0.10 -13.38
CA ARG A 114 -6.65 0.18 -12.06
C ARG A 114 -5.63 0.37 -10.95
N GLU A 115 -4.56 -0.41 -10.95
CA GLU A 115 -3.47 -0.32 -9.97
C GLU A 115 -2.83 1.07 -10.01
N ALA A 116 -2.49 1.57 -11.21
CA ALA A 116 -1.89 2.88 -11.36
C ALA A 116 -2.79 4.00 -10.79
N ALA A 117 -4.08 3.96 -11.12
CA ALA A 117 -5.03 4.96 -10.63
C ALA A 117 -5.24 4.85 -9.11
N PHE A 118 -5.34 3.64 -8.56
CA PHE A 118 -5.50 3.40 -7.13
C PHE A 118 -4.27 3.86 -6.34
N LEU A 119 -3.07 3.40 -6.73
CA LEU A 119 -1.80 3.74 -6.09
C LEU A 119 -1.56 5.24 -6.07
N ALA A 120 -1.86 5.94 -7.17
CA ALA A 120 -1.71 7.39 -7.24
C ALA A 120 -2.59 8.14 -6.23
N GLN A 121 -3.82 7.68 -6.04
CA GLN A 121 -4.74 8.30 -5.10
C GLN A 121 -4.28 8.06 -3.66
N ILE A 122 -3.99 6.81 -3.27
CA ILE A 122 -3.55 6.52 -1.90
C ILE A 122 -2.18 7.13 -1.58
N ALA A 123 -1.28 7.25 -2.56
CA ALA A 123 -0.01 7.94 -2.38
C ALA A 123 -0.24 9.42 -2.10
N HIS A 124 -1.10 10.10 -2.85
CA HIS A 124 -1.41 11.51 -2.63
C HIS A 124 -2.06 11.76 -1.27
N GLU A 125 -3.12 11.00 -0.93
CA GLU A 125 -3.88 11.18 0.33
C GLU A 125 -3.02 11.02 1.59
N THR A 126 -1.92 10.27 1.48
CA THR A 126 -1.01 9.98 2.59
C THR A 126 0.29 10.79 2.54
N GLY A 127 0.44 11.69 1.57
CA GLY A 127 1.67 12.44 1.33
C GLY A 127 2.86 11.54 1.01
N GLY A 128 2.68 10.56 0.13
CA GLY A 128 3.68 9.54 -0.22
C GLY A 128 3.82 8.47 0.86
N PHE A 129 2.69 8.03 1.43
CA PHE A 129 2.60 7.11 2.57
C PHE A 129 3.22 7.63 3.87
N GLN A 130 3.53 8.92 3.99
CA GLN A 130 4.15 9.47 5.20
C GLN A 130 3.20 9.49 6.39
N TRP A 131 1.90 9.72 6.16
CA TRP A 131 0.91 9.94 7.21
C TRP A 131 -0.32 9.05 7.01
N PHE A 132 -0.68 8.26 8.05
CA PHE A 132 -1.90 7.43 8.06
C PHE A 132 -2.96 7.91 9.06
N ARG A 133 -2.72 9.05 9.70
CA ARG A 133 -3.61 9.65 10.69
C ARG A 133 -3.53 11.16 10.60
N GLU A 134 -4.67 11.84 10.71
CA GLU A 134 -4.71 13.29 10.90
C GLU A 134 -4.04 13.68 12.24
N LEU A 135 -3.02 14.54 12.17
CA LEU A 135 -2.33 15.04 13.36
C LEU A 135 -3.13 16.19 13.97
N GLY A 136 -3.46 16.09 15.25
CA GLY A 136 -4.18 17.13 16.00
C GLY A 136 -4.32 16.75 17.47
N SER A 137 -4.51 17.74 18.33
CA SER A 137 -4.84 17.48 19.73
C SER A 137 -6.27 16.93 19.85
N GLU A 138 -6.56 16.24 20.94
CA GLU A 138 -7.93 15.81 21.23
C GLU A 138 -8.91 17.00 21.23
N ALA A 139 -8.51 18.12 21.82
CA ALA A 139 -9.28 19.36 21.81
C ALA A 139 -9.53 19.91 20.39
N TYR A 140 -8.58 19.73 19.47
CA TYR A 140 -8.79 20.07 18.07
C TYR A 140 -9.93 19.22 17.49
N PHE A 141 -9.90 17.90 17.69
CA PHE A 141 -10.89 16.98 17.11
C PHE A 141 -12.28 17.04 17.76
N GLN A 142 -12.40 17.55 18.99
CA GLN A 142 -13.70 17.79 19.64
C GLN A 142 -14.63 18.71 18.83
N ARG A 143 -14.09 19.53 17.92
CA ARG A 143 -14.90 20.33 16.97
C ARG A 143 -15.79 19.48 16.05
N TYR A 144 -15.48 18.19 15.91
CA TYR A 144 -16.25 17.25 15.10
C TYR A 144 -17.34 16.52 15.92
N ASP A 145 -17.44 16.75 17.23
CA ASP A 145 -18.59 16.31 18.02
C ASP A 145 -19.85 17.04 17.57
N GLY A 146 -21.00 16.35 17.59
CA GLY A 146 -22.28 16.89 17.14
C GLY A 146 -22.45 16.96 15.62
N ARG A 147 -21.43 16.59 14.82
CA ARG A 147 -21.52 16.53 13.35
C ARG A 147 -22.40 15.37 12.91
N VAL A 148 -23.69 15.64 12.75
CA VAL A 148 -24.72 14.66 12.34
C VAL A 148 -24.41 14.06 10.98
N ASP A 149 -23.86 14.83 10.05
CA ASP A 149 -23.44 14.37 8.73
C ASP A 149 -22.32 13.30 8.79
N LEU A 150 -21.52 13.32 9.86
CA LEU A 150 -20.48 12.33 10.15
C LEU A 150 -20.95 11.21 11.08
N GLY A 151 -22.18 11.29 11.60
CA GLY A 151 -22.70 10.40 12.64
C GLY A 151 -22.10 10.61 14.03
N ASN A 152 -21.32 11.68 14.23
CA ASN A 152 -20.65 11.98 15.50
C ASN A 152 -21.62 12.59 16.51
N ILE A 153 -22.66 11.85 16.88
CA ILE A 153 -23.78 12.36 17.70
C ILE A 153 -23.55 12.17 19.20
N ARG A 154 -22.43 11.56 19.61
CA ARG A 154 -22.06 11.37 21.01
C ARG A 154 -20.84 12.23 21.37
N PRO A 155 -20.77 12.78 22.60
CA PRO A 155 -19.55 13.42 23.08
C PRO A 155 -18.34 12.48 22.97
N GLY A 156 -17.22 13.01 22.46
CA GLY A 156 -15.98 12.28 22.22
C GLY A 156 -15.92 11.55 20.87
N ASP A 157 -16.98 11.59 20.04
CA ASP A 157 -16.98 10.94 18.72
C ASP A 157 -15.98 11.58 17.75
N GLY A 158 -15.81 12.89 17.79
CA GLY A 158 -14.86 13.61 16.95
C GLY A 158 -13.43 13.08 17.08
N PRO A 159 -12.83 13.11 18.29
CA PRO A 159 -11.50 12.53 18.51
C PRO A 159 -11.45 11.01 18.28
N ARG A 160 -12.51 10.28 18.63
CA ARG A 160 -12.58 8.82 18.49
C ARG A 160 -12.56 8.40 17.01
N PHE A 161 -13.33 9.08 16.17
CA PHE A 161 -13.51 8.81 14.73
C PHE A 161 -12.88 9.87 13.83
N ARG A 162 -11.74 10.42 14.25
CA ARG A 162 -10.87 11.29 13.44
C ARG A 162 -10.37 10.61 12.16
N GLY A 163 -9.80 11.38 11.22
CA GLY A 163 -9.23 10.88 9.98
C GLY A 163 -8.14 9.82 10.17
N ARG A 164 -8.31 8.64 9.53
CA ARG A 164 -7.33 7.54 9.53
C ARG A 164 -7.25 6.80 8.19
N GLY A 165 -6.14 6.10 8.00
CA GLY A 165 -5.88 5.21 6.89
C GLY A 165 -5.53 5.93 5.59
N PHE A 166 -5.45 5.17 4.49
CA PHE A 166 -4.96 5.68 3.21
C PHE A 166 -5.93 6.65 2.51
N ILE A 167 -7.20 6.65 2.89
CA ILE A 167 -8.24 7.53 2.31
C ILE A 167 -8.86 8.48 3.35
N GLN A 168 -8.25 8.56 4.55
CA GLN A 168 -8.66 9.43 5.66
C GLN A 168 -10.15 9.31 6.03
N ILE A 169 -10.64 8.09 6.29
CA ILE A 169 -12.03 7.90 6.73
C ILE A 169 -12.26 8.65 8.06
N THR A 170 -13.35 9.43 8.10
CA THR A 170 -13.67 10.32 9.23
C THR A 170 -15.14 10.19 9.59
N GLY A 171 -15.47 10.18 10.88
CA GLY A 171 -16.83 10.15 11.39
C GLY A 171 -17.37 8.74 11.67
N ARG A 172 -18.12 8.58 12.76
CA ARG A 172 -18.71 7.32 13.23
C ARG A 172 -19.39 6.54 12.11
N THR A 173 -20.21 7.19 11.28
CA THR A 173 -20.96 6.53 10.19
C THR A 173 -20.02 5.84 9.19
N ASN A 174 -18.87 6.44 8.90
CA ASN A 174 -17.92 5.87 7.94
C ASN A 174 -17.15 4.68 8.54
N TYR A 175 -16.78 4.77 9.82
CA TYR A 175 -16.18 3.65 10.55
C TYR A 175 -17.14 2.45 10.65
N GLU A 176 -18.42 2.71 10.93
CA GLU A 176 -19.46 1.67 10.95
C GLU A 176 -19.61 0.97 9.61
N LYS A 177 -19.74 1.73 8.51
CA LYS A 177 -19.89 1.18 7.16
C LYS A 177 -18.67 0.37 6.73
N ALA A 178 -17.47 0.90 6.96
CA ALA A 178 -16.23 0.20 6.64
C ALA A 178 -16.07 -1.07 7.48
N GLY A 179 -16.35 -0.99 8.79
CA GLY A 179 -16.27 -2.13 9.70
C GLY A 179 -17.24 -3.24 9.30
N ALA A 180 -18.49 -2.90 9.03
CA ALA A 180 -19.50 -3.86 8.56
C ALA A 180 -19.11 -4.53 7.23
N ALA A 181 -18.59 -3.75 6.28
CA ALA A 181 -18.21 -4.28 4.97
C ALA A 181 -16.97 -5.19 5.02
N LEU A 182 -16.03 -4.91 5.93
CA LEU A 182 -14.75 -5.64 6.05
C LEU A 182 -14.76 -6.75 7.12
N GLY A 183 -15.84 -6.85 7.91
CA GLY A 183 -15.93 -7.77 9.05
C GLY A 183 -15.03 -7.37 10.22
N LEU A 184 -14.85 -6.06 10.46
CA LEU A 184 -13.96 -5.49 11.47
C LEU A 184 -14.73 -4.64 12.48
N ASP A 185 -14.38 -4.73 13.76
CA ASP A 185 -14.98 -3.90 14.82
C ASP A 185 -14.32 -2.52 14.92
N LEU A 186 -14.54 -1.70 13.90
CA LEU A 186 -13.98 -0.34 13.84
C LEU A 186 -14.70 0.67 14.74
N LEU A 187 -15.84 0.30 15.35
CA LEU A 187 -16.55 1.17 16.29
C LEU A 187 -15.93 1.09 17.69
N ASN A 188 -15.56 -0.11 18.13
CA ASN A 188 -14.86 -0.29 19.40
C ASN A 188 -13.34 -0.11 19.27
N HIS A 189 -12.77 -0.46 18.11
CA HIS A 189 -11.33 -0.40 17.82
C HIS A 189 -11.00 0.46 16.58
N PRO A 190 -11.32 1.78 16.59
CA PRO A 190 -11.08 2.66 15.44
C PRO A 190 -9.59 2.84 15.10
N GLU A 191 -8.69 2.60 16.05
CA GLU A 191 -7.23 2.59 15.84
C GLU A 191 -6.77 1.53 14.85
N LEU A 192 -7.54 0.46 14.62
CA LEU A 192 -7.22 -0.55 13.60
C LEU A 192 -7.09 0.07 12.22
N ALA A 193 -7.84 1.13 11.92
CA ALA A 193 -7.77 1.86 10.66
C ALA A 193 -6.41 2.58 10.42
N GLU A 194 -5.53 2.65 11.42
CA GLU A 194 -4.15 3.15 11.29
C GLU A 194 -3.16 2.05 10.88
N THR A 195 -3.53 0.77 10.97
CA THR A 195 -2.66 -0.36 10.59
C THR A 195 -2.60 -0.49 9.07
N PRO A 196 -1.43 -0.82 8.46
CA PRO A 196 -1.30 -0.99 7.02
C PRO A 196 -2.36 -1.88 6.37
N GLU A 197 -2.61 -3.06 6.97
CA GLU A 197 -3.56 -4.05 6.47
C GLU A 197 -4.97 -3.48 6.39
N VAL A 198 -5.48 -2.95 7.50
CA VAL A 198 -6.85 -2.43 7.56
C VAL A 198 -6.97 -1.13 6.77
N ALA A 199 -5.97 -0.26 6.79
CA ALA A 199 -5.96 0.98 6.00
C ALA A 199 -6.05 0.70 4.50
N ALA A 200 -5.29 -0.29 4.00
CA ALA A 200 -5.32 -0.71 2.61
C ALA A 200 -6.70 -1.30 2.23
N ARG A 201 -7.24 -2.21 3.07
CA ARG A 201 -8.56 -2.82 2.85
C ARG A 201 -9.69 -1.80 2.87
N ILE A 202 -9.64 -0.80 3.75
CA ILE A 202 -10.57 0.34 3.77
C ILE A 202 -10.48 1.13 2.45
N ALA A 203 -9.28 1.38 1.94
CA ALA A 203 -9.11 2.10 0.69
C ALA A 203 -9.68 1.31 -0.51
N ALA A 204 -9.43 0.00 -0.59
CA ALA A 204 -10.00 -0.86 -1.62
C ALA A 204 -11.53 -0.94 -1.53
N TRP A 205 -12.10 -1.06 -0.33
CA TRP A 205 -13.55 -0.99 -0.13
C TRP A 205 -14.13 0.37 -0.54
N PHE A 206 -13.48 1.47 -0.16
CA PHE A 206 -13.90 2.82 -0.54
C PHE A 206 -13.91 2.97 -2.06
N TRP A 207 -12.89 2.43 -2.73
CA TRP A 207 -12.75 2.40 -4.18
C TRP A 207 -13.88 1.60 -4.84
N GLN A 208 -14.13 0.37 -4.39
CA GLN A 208 -15.20 -0.48 -4.91
C GLN A 208 -16.59 0.12 -4.69
N SER A 209 -16.88 0.66 -3.50
CA SER A 209 -18.19 1.25 -3.17
C SER A 209 -18.55 2.46 -4.04
N ARG A 210 -17.61 3.01 -4.80
CA ARG A 210 -17.77 4.13 -5.73
C ARG A 210 -17.61 3.75 -7.20
N ASP A 211 -17.47 2.45 -7.50
CA ASP A 211 -17.29 1.91 -8.84
C ASP A 211 -16.08 2.53 -9.57
N LEU A 212 -14.98 2.76 -8.84
CA LEU A 212 -13.82 3.47 -9.39
C LEU A 212 -13.03 2.65 -10.42
N ASN A 213 -13.14 1.32 -10.40
CA ASN A 213 -12.59 0.44 -11.45
C ASN A 213 -13.12 0.83 -12.83
N THR A 214 -14.43 1.08 -12.97
CA THR A 214 -15.05 1.47 -14.25
C THR A 214 -14.45 2.76 -14.83
N TYR A 215 -14.06 3.71 -13.97
CA TYR A 215 -13.43 4.95 -14.41
C TYR A 215 -11.95 4.74 -14.72
N ALA A 216 -11.25 3.91 -13.94
CA ALA A 216 -9.85 3.59 -14.19
C ALA A 216 -9.68 2.84 -15.52
N ASP A 217 -10.58 1.91 -15.83
CA ASP A 217 -10.60 1.18 -17.11
C ASP A 217 -10.76 2.12 -18.32
N ARG A 218 -11.36 3.29 -18.14
CA ARG A 218 -11.55 4.33 -19.17
C ARG A 218 -10.45 5.38 -19.15
N GLY A 219 -9.50 5.29 -18.22
CA GLY A 219 -8.50 6.33 -17.97
C GLY A 219 -9.08 7.65 -17.43
N ASP A 220 -10.31 7.66 -16.90
CA ASP A 220 -10.98 8.87 -16.39
C ASP A 220 -10.51 9.23 -14.98
N PHE A 221 -9.25 9.64 -14.88
CA PHE A 221 -8.58 9.95 -13.62
C PHE A 221 -9.16 11.21 -12.94
N ILE A 222 -9.73 12.13 -13.72
CA ILE A 222 -10.38 13.34 -13.21
C ILE A 222 -11.64 12.96 -12.42
N THR A 223 -12.48 12.07 -12.95
CA THR A 223 -13.67 11.62 -12.22
C THR A 223 -13.31 10.83 -10.97
N ILE A 224 -12.29 9.97 -11.03
CA ILE A 224 -11.76 9.27 -9.84
C ILE A 224 -11.38 10.28 -8.75
N THR A 225 -10.59 11.30 -9.10
CA THR A 225 -10.15 12.34 -8.16
C THR A 225 -11.32 13.07 -7.53
N ARG A 226 -12.34 13.46 -8.32
CA ARG A 226 -13.55 14.12 -7.80
C ARG A 226 -14.34 13.23 -6.84
N ARG A 227 -14.45 11.92 -7.13
CA ARG A 227 -15.20 10.98 -6.30
C ARG A 227 -14.51 10.67 -4.97
N ILE A 228 -13.19 10.78 -4.93
CA ILE A 228 -12.39 10.61 -3.71
C ILE A 228 -12.40 11.88 -2.86
N ASN A 229 -12.07 13.02 -3.47
CA ASN A 229 -11.79 14.26 -2.73
C ASN A 229 -12.97 15.26 -2.72
N GLY A 230 -14.08 14.96 -3.41
CA GLY A 230 -15.18 15.91 -3.60
C GLY A 230 -14.84 17.11 -4.49
N GLY A 231 -13.69 17.08 -5.17
CA GLY A 231 -13.14 18.18 -5.97
C GLY A 231 -11.83 17.80 -6.64
N LEU A 232 -11.07 18.81 -7.10
CA LEU A 232 -9.79 18.62 -7.80
C LEU A 232 -8.58 19.12 -6.98
N ASN A 233 -8.73 19.29 -5.66
CA ASN A 233 -7.62 19.72 -4.83
C ASN A 233 -6.49 18.66 -4.90
N GLY A 234 -5.27 19.14 -5.15
CA GLY A 234 -4.09 18.28 -5.30
C GLY A 234 -4.01 17.51 -6.64
N LEU A 235 -4.83 17.84 -7.64
CA LEU A 235 -4.88 17.09 -8.91
C LEU A 235 -3.49 16.93 -9.57
N ALA A 236 -2.70 18.00 -9.67
CA ALA A 236 -1.38 17.94 -10.32
C ALA A 236 -0.43 16.95 -9.64
N ASP A 237 -0.48 16.82 -8.32
CA ASP A 237 0.33 15.85 -7.57
C ASP A 237 -0.18 14.41 -7.76
N ARG A 238 -1.51 14.22 -7.78
CA ARG A 238 -2.13 12.93 -8.12
C ARG A 238 -1.76 12.47 -9.53
N GLU A 239 -1.80 13.38 -10.50
CA GLU A 239 -1.40 13.11 -11.89
C GLU A 239 0.08 12.75 -11.97
N ALA A 240 0.95 13.40 -11.21
CA ALA A 240 2.36 13.08 -11.17
C ALA A 240 2.63 11.66 -10.64
N TYR A 241 1.89 11.19 -9.63
CA TYR A 241 1.95 9.78 -9.21
C TYR A 241 1.34 8.85 -10.26
N TYR A 242 0.23 9.24 -10.88
CA TYR A 242 -0.48 8.41 -11.85
C TYR A 242 0.37 8.13 -13.10
N GLU A 243 1.03 9.15 -13.66
CA GLU A 243 1.91 8.94 -14.82
C GLU A 243 3.15 8.11 -14.47
N ARG A 244 3.71 8.27 -13.26
CA ARG A 244 4.78 7.37 -12.78
C ARG A 244 4.29 5.94 -12.67
N ALA A 245 3.12 5.72 -12.06
CA ALA A 245 2.52 4.40 -11.92
C ALA A 245 2.21 3.74 -13.26
N LYS A 246 1.67 4.49 -14.23
CA LYS A 246 1.46 3.98 -15.58
C LYS A 246 2.75 3.53 -16.24
N SER A 247 3.81 4.34 -16.12
CA SER A 247 5.13 4.00 -16.67
C SER A 247 5.72 2.73 -16.03
N VAL A 248 5.68 2.63 -14.70
CA VAL A 248 6.25 1.51 -13.93
C VAL A 248 5.47 0.21 -14.14
N LEU A 249 4.15 0.29 -14.29
CA LEU A 249 3.26 -0.88 -14.43
C LEU A 249 2.94 -1.24 -15.89
N GLY A 250 3.39 -0.44 -16.85
CA GLY A 250 3.07 -0.64 -18.27
C GLY A 250 1.59 -0.39 -18.60
N ALA A 251 0.93 0.51 -17.87
CA ALA A 251 -0.46 0.91 -18.12
C ALA A 251 -0.51 1.99 -19.22
N GLY A 252 -0.29 1.55 -20.46
CA GLY A 252 -0.46 2.34 -21.69
C GLY A 252 -1.91 2.39 -22.18
#